data_AF-A0A353MEN2-F1
#
_entry.id   AF-A0A353MEN2-F1
#
_cell.length_a   1.000
_cell.length_b   1.000
_cell.length_c   1.000
_cell.angle_alpha   90.00
_cell.angle_beta   90.00
_cell.angle_gamma   90.00
#
_symmetry.space_group_name_H-M   'P 1'
#
loop_
_entity.id
_entity.type
_entity.pdbx_description
1 polymer ?
#
loop_
_entity_poly.entity_id
_entity_poly.type
_entity_poly.pdbx_seq_one_letter_code
_entity_poly.pdbx_strand_id
1 'polypeptide(L)'
;MGHSGCGCQGSMARVIERTESTEQTTTAKAASELRQWPVQLHLVPPTAPWFNDSDILIAADCVAFAMGSFHSDLMKGKAVAIACPKLDDTTPYVEKLAAIFRQNEVRSITVAIMEVPCCRGLDVIVRQALGLSGKDIPLETAVIGVNGERRS
;
A
#
# COMPACT_ATOMS: atom_id res chain seq x y z
N MET A 1 16.71 20.72 -31.23
CA MET A 1 17.27 20.25 -29.94
C MET A 1 16.34 20.74 -28.83
N GLY A 2 15.46 19.89 -28.33
CA GLY A 2 14.49 20.25 -27.27
C GLY A 2 14.63 19.30 -26.10
N HIS A 3 15.44 19.67 -25.12
CA HIS A 3 15.43 19.02 -23.81
C HIS A 3 14.23 19.56 -23.02
N SER A 4 13.10 18.87 -23.11
CA SER A 4 12.01 19.04 -22.14
C SER A 4 12.44 18.35 -20.86
N GLY A 5 12.74 19.14 -19.83
CA GLY A 5 13.20 18.69 -18.52
C GLY A 5 12.23 17.69 -17.91
N CYS A 6 12.69 16.45 -17.83
CA CYS A 6 12.03 15.30 -17.23
C CYS A 6 11.99 15.46 -15.70
N GLY A 7 10.95 16.13 -15.18
CA GLY A 7 10.61 16.08 -13.76
C GLY A 7 9.64 14.93 -13.52
N CYS A 8 10.12 13.78 -13.02
CA CYS A 8 9.22 12.73 -12.57
C CYS A 8 8.38 13.27 -11.40
N GLN A 9 7.06 13.30 -11.55
CA GLN A 9 6.13 13.82 -10.54
C GLN A 9 6.35 13.21 -9.15
N GLY A 10 6.85 11.96 -9.08
CA GLY A 10 7.15 11.25 -7.83
C GLY A 10 8.44 11.69 -7.12
N SER A 11 9.18 12.69 -7.62
CA SER A 11 10.37 13.26 -6.96
C SER A 11 10.31 14.78 -6.82
N MET A 12 9.24 15.43 -7.25
CA MET A 12 9.11 16.88 -7.14
C MET A 12 8.78 17.28 -5.70
N ALA A 13 9.71 17.97 -5.05
CA ALA A 13 9.46 18.57 -3.74
C ALA A 13 8.41 19.69 -3.88
N ARG A 14 7.44 19.72 -2.96
CA ARG A 14 6.42 20.78 -2.87
C ARG A 14 5.89 20.90 -1.46
N VAL A 15 5.33 22.07 -1.15
CA VAL A 15 4.56 22.31 0.07
C VAL A 15 3.09 21.98 -0.20
N ILE A 16 2.44 21.33 0.76
CA ILE A 16 0.98 21.12 0.77
C ILE A 16 0.41 22.13 1.76
N GLU A 17 -0.16 23.22 1.24
CA GLU A 17 -0.86 24.20 2.07
C GLU A 17 -2.16 23.58 2.59
N ARG A 18 -2.41 23.72 3.90
CA ARG A 18 -3.66 23.28 4.54
C ARG A 18 -4.20 24.45 5.34
N THR A 19 -5.49 24.73 5.20
CA THR A 19 -6.18 25.67 6.07
C THR A 19 -6.29 25.03 7.45
N GLU A 20 -5.86 25.74 8.49
CA GLU A 20 -6.09 25.31 9.87
C GLU A 20 -7.60 25.20 10.10
N SER A 21 -8.09 24.00 10.37
CA SER A 21 -9.50 23.81 10.69
C SER A 21 -9.75 24.26 12.13
N THR A 22 -10.67 25.20 12.31
CA THR A 22 -11.17 25.64 13.62
C THR A 22 -12.24 24.70 14.17
N GLU A 23 -12.61 23.65 13.45
CA GLU A 23 -13.53 22.62 13.94
C GLU A 23 -12.88 21.83 15.07
N GLN A 24 -13.59 21.73 16.19
CA GLN A 24 -13.24 20.85 17.31
C GLN A 24 -13.24 19.40 16.81
N THR A 25 -12.09 18.94 16.31
CA THR A 25 -11.87 17.53 16.06
C THR A 25 -12.03 16.83 17.41
N THR A 26 -13.02 15.95 17.55
CA THR A 26 -13.16 15.10 18.73
C THR A 26 -11.81 14.45 19.01
N THR A 27 -11.19 14.81 20.13
CA THR A 27 -9.85 14.41 20.58
C THR A 27 -9.77 12.94 21.02
N ALA A 28 -10.53 12.07 20.38
CA ALA A 28 -10.41 10.64 20.58
C ALA A 28 -9.07 10.19 19.97
N LYS A 29 -8.15 9.74 20.82
CA LYS A 29 -6.92 9.08 20.37
C LYS A 29 -7.31 7.88 19.51
N ALA A 30 -6.86 7.85 18.25
CA ALA A 30 -7.08 6.70 17.38
C ALA A 30 -6.38 5.47 17.97
N ALA A 31 -7.09 4.33 18.05
CA ALA A 31 -6.49 3.06 18.39
C ALA A 31 -5.67 2.53 17.20
N SER A 32 -4.56 1.86 17.49
CA SER A 32 -3.80 1.18 16.44
C SER A 32 -4.57 -0.04 15.94
N GLU A 33 -4.78 -0.11 14.63
CA GLU A 33 -5.36 -1.27 13.94
C GLU A 33 -4.29 -2.31 13.50
N LEU A 34 -3.01 -2.07 13.83
CA LEU A 34 -1.90 -2.97 13.48
C LEU A 34 -1.97 -4.24 14.32
N ARG A 35 -1.90 -5.41 13.68
CA ARG A 35 -2.03 -6.72 14.36
C ARG A 35 -0.82 -7.63 14.15
N GLN A 36 0.21 -7.15 13.46
CA GLN A 36 1.38 -7.92 13.07
C GLN A 36 2.64 -7.06 13.04
N TRP A 37 3.79 -7.73 13.14
CA TRP A 37 5.10 -7.13 12.97
C TRP A 37 6.11 -8.22 12.54
N PRO A 38 7.02 -7.96 11.59
CA PRO A 38 7.25 -6.72 10.86
C PRO A 38 6.25 -6.47 9.72
N VAL A 39 6.15 -5.22 9.26
CA VAL A 39 5.25 -4.82 8.15
C VAL A 39 5.95 -4.67 6.80
N GLN A 40 7.28 -4.57 6.77
CA GLN A 40 8.03 -4.39 5.53
C GLN A 40 7.96 -5.67 4.68
N LEU A 41 7.50 -5.56 3.43
CA LEU A 41 7.39 -6.70 2.51
C LEU A 41 8.75 -7.36 2.31
N HIS A 42 9.84 -6.59 2.33
CA HIS A 42 11.19 -7.14 2.28
C HIS A 42 11.49 -8.12 3.44
N LEU A 43 11.01 -7.82 4.65
CA LEU A 43 11.33 -8.56 5.88
C LEU A 43 10.37 -9.71 6.19
N VAL A 44 9.08 -9.55 5.88
CA VAL A 44 8.06 -10.53 6.30
C VAL A 44 8.23 -11.88 5.59
N PRO A 45 8.23 -13.03 6.28
CA PRO A 45 8.30 -14.33 5.59
C PRO A 45 6.96 -14.67 4.92
N PRO A 46 6.94 -15.41 3.79
CA PRO A 46 5.70 -15.83 3.13
C PRO A 46 4.75 -16.66 3.99
N THR A 47 5.31 -17.36 4.98
CA THR A 47 4.63 -18.26 5.92
C THR A 47 4.14 -17.56 7.19
N ALA A 48 4.18 -16.22 7.25
CA ALA A 48 3.75 -15.50 8.43
C ALA A 48 2.27 -15.78 8.74
N PRO A 49 1.91 -16.12 10.00
CA PRO A 49 0.60 -16.70 10.31
C PRO A 49 -0.58 -15.75 10.07
N TRP A 50 -0.34 -14.44 10.08
CA TRP A 50 -1.38 -13.43 9.82
C TRP A 50 -1.82 -13.34 8.36
N PHE A 51 -1.12 -13.97 7.41
CA PHE A 51 -1.56 -14.04 6.02
C PHE A 51 -2.58 -15.15 5.76
N ASN A 52 -2.74 -16.10 6.69
CA ASN A 52 -3.71 -17.17 6.56
C ASN A 52 -5.09 -16.78 7.09
N ASP A 53 -6.13 -17.17 6.37
CA ASP A 53 -7.52 -16.74 6.58
C ASP A 53 -7.61 -15.23 6.86
N SER A 54 -7.15 -14.42 5.90
CA SER A 54 -7.10 -12.97 6.08
C SER A 54 -7.39 -12.16 4.83
N ASP A 55 -7.81 -10.92 5.05
CA ASP A 55 -7.78 -9.86 4.06
C ASP A 55 -6.40 -9.23 4.10
N ILE A 56 -5.75 -9.05 2.94
CA ILE A 56 -4.40 -8.50 2.87
C ILE A 56 -4.44 -7.07 2.34
N LEU A 57 -3.68 -6.18 2.99
CA LEU A 57 -3.38 -4.84 2.50
C LEU A 57 -1.91 -4.80 2.06
N ILE A 58 -1.66 -4.59 0.77
CA ILE A 58 -0.34 -4.27 0.23
C ILE A 58 -0.30 -2.76 -0.03
N ALA A 59 0.41 -2.00 0.79
CA ALA A 59 0.39 -0.54 0.73
C ALA A 59 1.75 0.06 0.33
N ALA A 60 1.72 1.09 -0.51
CA ALA A 60 2.90 1.92 -0.72
C ALA A 60 3.21 2.74 0.54
N ASP A 61 4.49 2.86 0.90
CA ASP A 61 4.92 3.50 2.17
C ASP A 61 4.29 4.87 2.42
N CYS A 62 4.23 5.72 1.39
CA CYS A 62 3.70 7.07 1.50
C CYS A 62 2.19 7.13 1.80
N VAL A 63 1.43 6.05 1.59
CA VAL A 63 -0.03 6.04 1.79
C VAL A 63 -0.38 6.35 3.25
N ALA A 64 0.30 5.69 4.19
CA ALA A 64 0.04 5.87 5.62
C ALA A 64 0.37 7.30 6.11
N PHE A 65 1.30 7.97 5.44
CA PHE A 65 1.68 9.35 5.76
C PHE A 65 0.81 10.39 5.07
N ALA A 66 0.22 10.07 3.92
CA ALA A 66 -0.69 10.97 3.22
C ALA A 66 -2.12 10.89 3.80
N MET A 67 -2.60 9.69 4.09
CA MET A 67 -3.96 9.44 4.57
C MET A 67 -3.99 9.31 6.10
N GLY A 68 -4.47 10.35 6.79
CA GLY A 68 -4.56 10.35 8.25
C GLY A 68 -5.44 9.23 8.82
N SER A 69 -6.46 8.80 8.08
CA SER A 69 -7.37 7.70 8.43
C SER A 69 -6.88 6.32 7.99
N PHE A 70 -5.61 6.16 7.62
CA PHE A 70 -5.06 4.91 7.08
C PHE A 70 -5.39 3.66 7.93
N HIS A 71 -5.29 3.79 9.25
CA HIS A 71 -5.60 2.69 10.16
C HIS A 71 -7.09 2.30 10.08
N SER A 72 -8.01 3.26 10.20
CA SER A 72 -9.44 2.99 10.23
C SER A 72 -10.00 2.56 8.87
N ASP A 73 -9.53 3.17 7.79
CA ASP A 73 -10.17 3.08 6.48
C ASP A 73 -9.54 2.01 5.59
N LEU A 74 -8.25 1.69 5.79
CA LEU A 74 -7.52 0.71 4.99
C LEU A 74 -6.99 -0.46 5.81
N MET A 75 -6.35 -0.24 6.96
CA MET A 75 -5.66 -1.30 7.70
C MET A 75 -6.62 -2.18 8.52
N LYS A 76 -7.70 -1.60 9.05
CA LYS A 76 -8.62 -2.28 9.96
C LYS A 76 -9.11 -3.61 9.39
N GLY A 77 -8.95 -4.67 10.17
CA GLY A 77 -9.36 -6.01 9.76
C GLY A 77 -8.44 -6.69 8.74
N LYS A 78 -7.40 -6.04 8.22
CA LYS A 78 -6.44 -6.60 7.26
C LYS A 78 -5.06 -6.93 7.85
N ALA A 79 -4.33 -7.84 7.21
CA ALA A 79 -2.90 -8.05 7.41
C ALA A 79 -2.14 -7.14 6.44
N VAL A 80 -1.27 -6.26 6.96
CA VAL A 80 -0.52 -5.29 6.15
C VAL A 80 0.89 -5.76 5.81
N ALA A 81 1.28 -5.57 4.55
CA ALA A 81 2.67 -5.49 4.11
C ALA A 81 2.88 -4.18 3.34
N ILE A 82 4.01 -3.52 3.55
CA ILE A 82 4.36 -2.26 2.88
C ILE A 82 5.58 -2.41 1.98
N ALA A 83 5.59 -1.68 0.87
CA ALA A 83 6.68 -1.68 -0.10
C ALA A 83 6.70 -0.36 -0.89
N CYS A 84 7.89 0.12 -1.24
CA CYS A 84 8.06 1.24 -2.13
C CYS A 84 8.77 0.80 -3.42
N PRO A 85 8.06 0.67 -4.56
CA PRO A 85 8.67 0.18 -5.80
C PRO A 85 9.77 1.11 -6.37
N LYS A 86 9.88 2.33 -5.84
CA LYS A 86 10.93 3.29 -6.19
C LYS A 86 12.21 3.11 -5.36
N LEU A 87 12.08 2.63 -4.12
CA LEU A 87 13.20 2.57 -3.15
C LEU A 87 13.68 1.14 -2.90
N ASP A 88 12.79 0.17 -3.01
CA ASP A 88 13.09 -1.24 -2.75
C ASP A 88 13.76 -1.91 -3.95
N ASP A 89 14.60 -2.91 -3.68
CA ASP A 89 14.86 -3.96 -4.66
C ASP A 89 13.62 -4.86 -4.76
N THR A 90 12.84 -4.60 -5.81
CA THR A 90 11.56 -5.29 -6.06
C THR A 90 11.70 -6.58 -6.84
N THR A 91 12.90 -6.93 -7.31
CA THR A 91 13.17 -8.16 -8.08
C THR A 91 12.53 -9.41 -7.46
N PRO A 92 12.59 -9.64 -6.12
CA PRO A 92 12.00 -10.84 -5.52
C PRO A 92 10.50 -10.73 -5.20
N TYR A 93 9.88 -9.57 -5.37
CA TYR A 93 8.55 -9.31 -4.78
C TYR A 93 7.42 -10.07 -5.46
N VAL A 94 7.49 -10.29 -6.77
CA VAL A 94 6.48 -11.09 -7.50
C VAL A 94 6.43 -12.51 -6.96
N GLU A 95 7.58 -13.18 -6.88
CA GLU A 95 7.68 -14.55 -6.34
C GLU A 95 7.29 -14.62 -4.87
N LYS A 96 7.72 -13.63 -4.08
CA LYS A 96 7.42 -13.57 -2.64
C LYS A 96 5.93 -13.43 -2.38
N LEU A 97 5.26 -12.50 -3.07
CA LEU A 97 3.81 -12.32 -2.97
C LEU A 97 3.06 -13.53 -3.54
N ALA A 98 3.53 -14.13 -4.63
CA ALA A 98 2.92 -15.35 -5.17
C ALA A 98 3.01 -16.50 -4.16
N ALA A 99 4.13 -16.62 -3.44
CA ALA A 99 4.28 -17.57 -2.35
C ALA A 99 3.33 -17.28 -1.18
N ILE A 100 3.17 -16.00 -0.78
CA ILE A 100 2.17 -15.60 0.23
C ILE A 100 0.77 -16.04 -0.21
N PHE A 101 0.34 -15.68 -1.42
CA PHE A 101 -1.02 -16.00 -1.88
C PHE A 101 -1.25 -17.50 -2.07
N ARG A 102 -0.23 -18.24 -2.52
CA ARG A 102 -0.33 -19.69 -2.77
C ARG A 102 -0.39 -20.50 -1.47
N GLN A 103 0.38 -20.11 -0.46
CA GLN A 103 0.57 -20.87 0.79
C GLN A 103 -0.48 -20.56 1.86
N ASN A 104 -1.32 -19.54 1.66
CA ASN A 104 -2.27 -19.06 2.64
C ASN A 104 -3.70 -19.00 2.07
N GLU A 105 -4.69 -19.08 2.95
CA GLU A 105 -6.10 -18.80 2.61
C GLU A 105 -6.34 -17.28 2.63
N VAL A 106 -6.17 -16.62 1.50
CA VAL A 106 -6.38 -15.16 1.39
C VAL A 106 -7.80 -14.88 0.89
N ARG A 107 -8.57 -14.10 1.66
CA ARG A 107 -9.97 -13.76 1.35
C ARG A 107 -10.09 -12.62 0.33
N SER A 108 -9.24 -11.59 0.47
CA SER A 108 -9.19 -10.46 -0.46
C SER A 108 -7.83 -9.78 -0.41
N ILE A 109 -7.49 -9.07 -1.48
CA ILE A 109 -6.29 -8.24 -1.59
C ILE A 109 -6.70 -6.81 -1.90
N THR A 110 -6.28 -5.87 -1.06
CA THR A 110 -6.34 -4.44 -1.35
C THR A 110 -4.93 -3.94 -1.62
N VAL A 111 -4.70 -3.29 -2.75
CA VAL A 111 -3.45 -2.60 -3.07
C VAL A 111 -3.66 -1.11 -2.91
N ALA A 112 -3.00 -0.49 -1.94
CA ALA A 112 -3.08 0.96 -1.74
C ALA A 112 -1.83 1.63 -2.34
N ILE A 113 -2.02 2.51 -3.31
CA ILE A 113 -0.94 3.22 -4.00
C ILE A 113 -1.17 4.73 -3.98
N MET A 114 -0.11 5.52 -4.07
CA MET A 114 -0.26 6.96 -4.32
C MET A 114 -0.61 7.23 -5.79
N GLU A 115 -1.27 8.36 -6.07
CA GLU A 115 -1.62 8.81 -7.43
C GLU A 115 -0.40 9.09 -8.33
N VAL A 116 0.79 9.17 -7.75
CA VAL A 116 2.04 9.42 -8.48
C VAL A 116 2.46 8.18 -9.28
N PRO A 117 3.06 8.35 -10.47
CA PRO A 117 3.32 7.26 -11.39
C PRO A 117 4.27 6.18 -10.84
N CYS A 118 5.18 6.55 -9.93
CA CYS A 118 6.13 5.61 -9.35
C CYS A 118 5.45 4.50 -8.52
N CYS A 119 4.28 4.74 -7.93
CA CYS A 119 3.60 3.73 -7.12
C CYS A 119 2.83 2.69 -7.96
N ARG A 120 2.59 2.94 -9.26
CA ARG A 120 1.91 1.98 -10.15
C ARG A 120 2.66 0.64 -10.27
N GLY A 121 3.98 0.65 -10.07
CA GLY A 121 4.79 -0.57 -10.07
C GLY A 121 4.32 -1.58 -9.01
N LEU A 122 3.83 -1.12 -7.86
CA LEU A 122 3.35 -2.01 -6.80
C LEU A 122 2.08 -2.77 -7.23
N ASP A 123 1.13 -2.08 -7.86
CA ASP A 123 -0.10 -2.69 -8.39
C ASP A 123 0.22 -3.76 -9.46
N VAL A 124 1.17 -3.46 -10.36
CA VAL A 124 1.64 -4.43 -11.36
C VAL A 124 2.26 -5.66 -10.71
N ILE A 125 3.15 -5.47 -9.73
CA ILE A 125 3.79 -6.56 -8.99
C ILE A 125 2.75 -7.47 -8.33
N VAL A 126 1.75 -6.88 -7.64
CA VAL A 126 0.71 -7.66 -6.95
C VAL A 126 -0.15 -8.44 -7.95
N ARG A 127 -0.56 -7.82 -9.07
CA ARG A 127 -1.35 -8.51 -10.12
C ARG A 127 -0.57 -9.67 -10.74
N GLN A 128 0.71 -9.48 -11.02
CA GLN A 128 1.59 -10.55 -11.51
C GLN A 128 1.73 -11.68 -10.49
N ALA A 129 1.95 -11.34 -9.23
CA ALA A 129 2.05 -12.31 -8.14
C ALA A 129 0.74 -13.11 -7.96
N LEU A 130 -0.42 -12.45 -8.06
CA LEU A 130 -1.72 -13.11 -8.01
C LEU A 130 -1.86 -14.11 -9.17
N GLY A 131 -1.58 -13.69 -10.40
CA GLY A 131 -1.57 -14.60 -11.56
C GLY A 131 -0.63 -15.79 -11.39
N LEU A 132 0.59 -15.55 -10.88
CA LEU A 132 1.59 -16.60 -10.64
C LEU A 132 1.22 -17.53 -9.47
N SER A 133 0.41 -17.07 -8.52
CA SER A 133 -0.03 -17.87 -7.38
C SER A 133 -0.99 -19.00 -7.79
N GLY A 134 -1.67 -18.85 -8.93
CA GLY A 134 -2.72 -19.75 -9.41
C GLY A 134 -4.03 -19.69 -8.61
N LYS A 135 -4.17 -18.71 -7.71
CA LYS A 135 -5.37 -18.48 -6.90
C LYS A 135 -6.29 -17.47 -7.58
N ASP A 136 -7.59 -17.62 -7.35
CA ASP A 136 -8.60 -16.63 -7.68
C ASP A 136 -8.98 -15.87 -6.39
N ILE A 137 -8.42 -14.68 -6.21
CA ILE A 137 -8.61 -13.85 -5.02
C ILE A 137 -9.14 -12.47 -5.47
N PRO A 138 -10.24 -11.97 -4.90
CA PRO A 138 -10.71 -10.61 -5.16
C PRO A 138 -9.60 -9.59 -4.92
N LEU A 139 -9.31 -8.77 -5.94
CA LEU A 139 -8.28 -7.74 -5.88
C LEU A 139 -8.87 -6.36 -6.19
N GLU A 140 -8.60 -5.41 -5.30
CA GLU A 140 -9.00 -4.01 -5.40
C GLU A 140 -7.75 -3.12 -5.35
N THR A 141 -7.72 -2.05 -6.16
CA THR A 141 -6.68 -1.03 -6.10
C THR A 141 -7.29 0.27 -5.56
N ALA A 142 -6.75 0.78 -4.44
CA ALA A 142 -7.09 2.07 -3.87
C ALA A 142 -6.01 3.10 -4.24
N VAL A 143 -6.38 4.14 -4.98
CA VAL A 143 -5.46 5.22 -5.36
C VAL A 143 -5.63 6.39 -4.41
N ILE A 144 -4.56 6.79 -3.73
CA ILE A 144 -4.55 7.86 -2.74
C ILE A 144 -3.87 9.09 -3.31
N GLY A 145 -4.58 10.21 -3.29
CA GLY A 145 -4.06 11.49 -3.68
C GLY A 145 -2.97 11.97 -2.73
N VAL A 146 -2.07 12.82 -3.23
CA VAL A 146 -1.06 13.47 -2.39
C VAL A 146 -1.64 14.37 -1.31
N ASN A 147 -2.91 14.75 -1.45
CA ASN A 147 -3.68 15.47 -0.46
C ASN A 147 -4.25 14.54 0.65
N GLY A 148 -4.11 13.22 0.49
CA GLY A 148 -4.60 12.20 1.43
C GLY A 148 -5.98 11.65 1.09
N GLU A 149 -6.65 12.16 0.06
CA GLU A 149 -7.98 11.72 -0.33
C GLU A 149 -7.93 10.51 -1.26
N ARG A 150 -8.88 9.59 -1.11
CA ARG A 150 -9.03 8.48 -2.06
C ARG A 150 -9.58 8.99 -3.39
N ARG A 151 -8.89 8.67 -4.48
CA ARG A 151 -9.38 8.88 -5.85
C ARG A 151 -10.34 7.73 -6.18
N SER A 152 -11.56 8.10 -6.60
CA SER A 152 -12.63 7.18 -7.00
C SER A 152 -12.22 6.28 -8.15
#